data_AF-A0A7S4QLX9-F1
#
_entry.id   AF-A0A7S4QLX9-F1
#
_cell.length_a   1.000
_cell.length_b   1.000
_cell.length_c   1.000
_cell.angle_alpha   90.00
_cell.angle_beta   90.00
_cell.angle_gamma   90.00
#
_symmetry.space_group_name_H-M   'P 1'
#
loop_
_entity.id
_entity.type
_entity.pdbx_description
1 polymer ?
#
loop_
_entity_poly.entity_id
_entity_poly.type
_entity_poly.pdbx_seq_one_letter_code
_entity_poly.pdbx_strand_id
1 'polypeptide(L)'
;MSVQIMFFVYDANHNICCILCQQILIEMHDSYLAGDEHVQPDTQSFKSVMLAWAKAVDSEQDAPRRAQRVLEWMINLYQTNENSKAKPDVECFEIVLRAWSKSGDVDAPEKTEHLIVWMEKLYNEGVADVKPRTRSFNAVLVAWSKSPEKYAAQRAEDILYHMQRLYDSGNEDLKPDAISYGTVVSTWTKSGKQNGPRRAEKILRLMEIECDYGDSTLRPDVILYNFVIEAFSKSDEKFAYKDALSVLRRQITMYRSGVNKCRPDIYSFTSVIAACASFSGHGKERTSAFKAAVATFDELLKSEYVSPNHVTYGTMMKATARLLPLRSQLRRKWTKKLFEKSSKDGYVGDMFLSWLKEAASPKHYHELTRGRRRQNLPPEWTRNVIERRPVKK
;
A
#
# COMPACT_ATOMS: atom_id res chain seq x y z
N MET A 1 30.72 27.74 -9.04
CA MET A 1 29.50 27.78 -8.21
C MET A 1 28.63 26.53 -8.35
N SER A 2 28.34 26.01 -9.55
CA SER A 2 27.55 24.75 -9.70
C SER A 2 28.15 23.53 -8.97
N VAL A 3 29.49 23.41 -8.93
CA VAL A 3 30.19 22.36 -8.16
C VAL A 3 30.01 22.54 -6.64
N GLN A 4 29.94 23.78 -6.16
CA GLN A 4 29.68 24.06 -4.74
C GLN A 4 28.25 23.70 -4.35
N ILE A 5 27.26 23.98 -5.21
CA ILE A 5 25.86 23.54 -4.99
C ILE A 5 25.82 22.01 -4.88
N MET A 6 26.47 21.29 -5.81
CA MET A 6 26.54 19.82 -5.74
C MET A 6 27.20 19.33 -4.45
N PHE A 7 28.30 19.94 -4.00
CA PHE A 7 28.96 19.56 -2.75
C PHE A 7 28.00 19.65 -1.55
N PHE A 8 27.25 20.75 -1.43
CA PHE A 8 26.30 20.92 -0.35
C PHE A 8 25.13 19.93 -0.42
N VAL A 9 24.60 19.62 -1.62
CA VAL A 9 23.50 18.64 -1.81
C VAL A 9 23.81 17.26 -1.22
N TYR A 10 25.09 16.89 -1.07
CA TYR A 10 25.53 15.61 -0.51
C TYR A 10 26.02 15.70 0.95
N ASP A 11 25.96 16.88 1.58
CA ASP A 11 26.27 17.05 3.00
C ASP A 11 25.10 16.57 3.89
N ALA A 12 25.41 16.02 5.06
CA ALA A 12 24.47 15.35 5.95
C ALA A 12 23.53 16.32 6.72
N ASN A 13 23.86 17.62 6.75
CA ASN A 13 23.03 18.66 7.38
C ASN A 13 22.01 19.25 6.39
N HIS A 14 20.88 18.56 6.25
CA HIS A 14 19.87 18.81 5.22
C HIS A 14 19.23 20.22 5.27
N ASN A 15 19.04 20.82 6.46
CA ASN A 15 18.33 22.11 6.61
C ASN A 15 19.16 23.34 6.22
N ILE A 16 20.45 23.36 6.57
CA ILE A 16 21.33 24.48 6.22
C ILE A 16 21.70 24.42 4.74
N CYS A 17 21.81 23.20 4.21
CA CYS A 17 22.17 22.96 2.82
C CYS A 17 21.15 23.52 1.82
N CYS A 18 19.84 23.32 1.99
CA CYS A 18 18.86 23.71 0.98
C CYS A 18 18.74 25.24 0.81
N ILE A 19 18.78 25.99 1.92
CA ILE A 19 18.77 27.46 1.89
C ILE A 19 20.04 27.99 1.22
N LEU A 20 21.21 27.44 1.59
CA LEU A 20 22.48 27.86 1.03
C LEU A 20 22.57 27.56 -0.48
N CYS A 21 22.14 26.36 -0.91
CA CYS A 21 22.07 26.01 -2.32
C CYS A 21 21.21 27.00 -3.11
N GLN A 22 20.06 27.40 -2.57
CA GLN A 22 19.20 28.41 -3.21
C GLN A 22 19.87 29.79 -3.26
N GLN A 23 20.54 30.21 -2.19
CA GLN A 23 21.26 31.48 -2.17
C GLN A 23 22.37 31.52 -3.23
N ILE A 24 23.16 30.45 -3.35
CA ILE A 24 24.22 30.34 -4.38
C ILE A 24 23.61 30.45 -5.78
N LEU A 25 22.45 29.85 -6.04
CA LEU A 25 21.80 29.96 -7.34
C LEU A 25 21.31 31.39 -7.64
N ILE A 26 20.83 32.12 -6.63
CA ILE A 26 20.46 33.53 -6.76
C ILE A 26 21.72 34.37 -7.08
N GLU A 27 22.80 34.19 -6.32
CA GLU A 27 24.07 34.90 -6.55
C GLU A 27 24.67 34.60 -7.93
N MET A 28 24.57 33.35 -8.41
CA MET A 28 24.95 32.96 -9.76
C MET A 28 24.12 33.71 -10.82
N HIS A 29 22.81 33.83 -10.62
CA HIS A 29 21.94 34.54 -11.55
C HIS A 29 22.21 36.04 -11.55
N ASP A 30 22.34 36.67 -10.38
CA ASP A 30 22.65 38.10 -10.24
C ASP A 30 24.00 38.45 -10.89
N SER A 31 25.01 37.59 -10.73
CA SER A 31 26.32 37.75 -11.36
C SER A 31 26.25 37.62 -12.89
N TYR A 32 25.41 36.70 -13.40
CA TYR A 32 25.13 36.57 -14.83
C TYR A 32 24.44 37.83 -15.37
N LEU A 33 23.43 38.37 -14.67
CA LEU A 33 22.79 39.63 -15.03
C LEU A 33 23.75 40.83 -14.98
N ALA A 34 24.77 40.78 -14.13
CA ALA A 34 25.85 41.77 -14.08
C ALA A 34 26.89 41.63 -15.21
N GLY A 35 26.77 40.62 -16.08
CA GLY A 35 27.59 40.43 -17.27
C GLY A 35 28.63 39.29 -17.20
N ASP A 36 28.66 38.51 -16.12
CA ASP A 36 29.54 37.33 -16.05
C ASP A 36 28.89 36.11 -16.73
N GLU A 37 29.22 35.89 -18.00
CA GLU A 37 28.68 34.75 -18.76
C GLU A 37 29.18 33.37 -18.26
N HIS A 38 30.30 33.31 -17.52
CA HIS A 38 30.87 32.06 -17.04
C HIS A 38 30.07 31.42 -15.89
N VAL A 39 29.22 32.22 -15.23
CA VAL A 39 28.43 31.79 -14.07
C VAL A 39 26.95 31.60 -14.38
N GLN A 40 26.57 31.69 -15.66
CA GLN A 40 25.21 31.49 -16.15
C GLN A 40 24.60 30.20 -15.57
N PRO A 41 23.51 30.29 -14.78
CA PRO A 41 22.82 29.12 -14.26
C PRO A 41 22.29 28.23 -15.39
N ASP A 42 22.52 26.93 -15.28
CA ASP A 42 22.05 25.92 -16.23
C ASP A 42 21.04 24.97 -15.59
N THR A 43 20.46 24.08 -16.40
CA THR A 43 19.55 23.01 -15.94
C THR A 43 20.06 22.27 -14.71
N GLN A 44 21.36 21.93 -14.65
CA GLN A 44 21.92 21.19 -13.52
C GLN A 44 21.99 22.02 -12.23
N SER A 45 22.29 23.31 -12.35
CA SER A 45 22.31 24.25 -11.23
C SER A 45 20.92 24.36 -10.59
N PHE A 46 19.87 24.51 -11.39
CA PHE A 46 18.48 24.51 -10.92
C PHE A 46 18.06 23.16 -10.30
N LYS A 47 18.35 22.03 -10.97
CA LYS A 47 18.05 20.69 -10.45
C LYS A 47 18.66 20.44 -9.08
N SER A 48 19.91 20.87 -8.89
CA SER A 48 20.64 20.66 -7.64
C SER A 48 19.94 21.37 -6.47
N VAL A 49 19.46 22.60 -6.67
CA VAL A 49 18.68 23.34 -5.67
C VAL A 49 17.31 22.70 -5.42
N MET A 50 16.59 22.31 -6.48
CA MET A 50 15.31 21.60 -6.33
C MET A 50 15.48 20.29 -5.55
N LEU A 51 16.56 19.55 -5.82
CA LEU A 51 16.88 18.31 -5.13
C LEU A 51 17.22 18.55 -3.66
N ALA A 52 17.96 19.62 -3.35
CA ALA A 52 18.24 20.02 -1.97
C ALA A 52 16.94 20.26 -1.19
N TRP A 53 16.00 21.01 -1.77
CA TRP A 53 14.66 21.20 -1.18
C TRP A 53 13.89 19.88 -1.08
N ALA A 54 13.88 19.06 -2.12
CA ALA A 54 13.16 17.77 -2.10
C ALA A 54 13.69 16.79 -1.03
N LYS A 55 14.97 16.87 -0.67
CA LYS A 55 15.56 16.09 0.43
C LYS A 55 15.20 16.66 1.82
N ALA A 56 14.90 17.94 1.92
CA ALA A 56 14.52 18.61 3.17
C ALA A 56 13.02 18.48 3.51
N VAL A 57 12.23 17.72 2.74
CA VAL A 57 10.77 17.60 2.94
C VAL A 57 10.39 17.07 4.33
N ASP A 58 11.19 16.19 4.91
CA ASP A 58 10.90 15.62 6.24
C ASP A 58 11.21 16.61 7.38
N SER A 59 12.03 17.64 7.12
CA SER A 59 12.52 18.58 8.13
C SER A 59 12.01 20.01 7.94
N GLU A 60 11.53 20.36 6.75
CA GLU A 60 11.05 21.69 6.37
C GLU A 60 9.68 21.56 5.66
N GLN A 61 8.60 22.01 6.31
CA GLN A 61 7.24 21.88 5.78
C GLN A 61 7.03 22.60 4.44
N ASP A 62 7.72 23.72 4.22
CA ASP A 62 7.63 24.52 2.99
C ASP A 62 8.58 24.05 1.88
N ALA A 63 9.38 23.01 2.11
CA ALA A 63 10.30 22.47 1.12
C ALA A 63 9.66 22.16 -0.25
N PRO A 64 8.49 21.48 -0.37
CA PRO A 64 7.89 21.22 -1.68
C PRO A 64 7.44 22.52 -2.39
N ARG A 65 6.93 23.51 -1.64
CA ARG A 65 6.57 24.83 -2.18
C ARG A 65 7.80 25.57 -2.70
N ARG A 66 8.92 25.50 -1.97
CA ARG A 66 10.18 26.13 -2.40
C ARG A 66 10.79 25.43 -3.61
N ALA A 67 10.81 24.10 -3.66
CA ALA A 67 11.24 23.35 -4.83
C ALA A 67 10.42 23.73 -6.07
N GLN A 68 9.09 23.86 -5.91
CA GLN A 68 8.21 24.30 -6.99
C GLN A 68 8.51 25.73 -7.45
N ARG A 69 8.75 26.69 -6.53
CA ARG A 69 9.11 28.06 -6.91
C ARG A 69 10.40 28.13 -7.73
N VAL A 70 11.39 27.29 -7.40
CA VAL A 70 12.63 27.20 -8.17
C VAL A 70 12.38 26.66 -9.58
N LEU A 71 11.49 25.67 -9.73
CA LEU A 71 11.04 25.18 -11.03
C LEU A 71 10.29 26.27 -11.82
N GLU A 72 9.40 27.01 -11.17
CA GLU A 72 8.65 28.10 -11.79
C GLU A 72 9.57 29.21 -12.30
N TRP A 73 10.57 29.57 -11.51
CA TRP A 73 11.59 30.54 -11.90
C TRP A 73 12.41 30.05 -13.10
N MET A 74 12.86 28.79 -13.08
CA MET A 74 13.60 28.19 -14.19
C MET A 74 12.81 28.24 -15.50
N ILE A 75 11.52 27.87 -15.46
CA ILE A 75 10.67 27.84 -16.65
C ILE A 75 10.41 29.26 -17.17
N ASN A 76 10.19 30.22 -16.27
CA ASN A 76 10.00 31.62 -16.65
C ASN A 76 11.21 32.15 -17.44
N LEU A 77 12.43 31.97 -16.90
CA LEU A 77 13.67 32.40 -17.55
C LEU A 77 13.89 31.78 -18.94
N TYR A 78 13.49 30.52 -19.12
CA TYR A 78 13.57 29.84 -20.40
C TYR A 78 12.53 30.37 -21.40
N GLN A 79 11.28 30.55 -20.96
CA GLN A 79 10.18 31.03 -21.82
C GLN A 79 10.35 32.50 -22.24
N THR A 80 10.90 33.36 -21.38
CA THR A 80 11.21 34.75 -21.70
C THR A 80 12.51 34.91 -22.49
N ASN A 81 13.24 33.81 -22.72
CA ASN A 81 14.55 33.77 -23.36
C ASN A 81 15.62 34.61 -22.65
N GLU A 82 15.43 34.91 -21.36
CA GLU A 82 16.43 35.55 -20.49
C GLU A 82 17.60 34.61 -20.18
N ASN A 83 17.33 33.30 -20.11
CA ASN A 83 18.36 32.29 -19.93
C ASN A 83 18.07 31.02 -20.74
N SER A 84 18.68 30.93 -21.92
CA SER A 84 18.56 29.76 -22.80
C SER A 84 19.16 28.47 -22.22
N LYS A 85 20.09 28.56 -21.25
CA LYS A 85 20.67 27.39 -20.56
C LYS A 85 19.78 26.86 -19.43
N ALA A 86 18.76 27.60 -19.01
CA ALA A 86 17.79 27.16 -17.99
C ALA A 86 16.68 26.26 -18.58
N LYS A 87 17.02 25.40 -19.55
CA LYS A 87 16.04 24.57 -20.26
C LYS A 87 15.45 23.50 -19.33
N PRO A 88 14.13 23.47 -19.10
CA PRO A 88 13.51 22.46 -18.22
C PRO A 88 13.49 21.09 -18.89
N ASP A 89 13.59 20.04 -18.08
CA ASP A 89 13.43 18.66 -18.51
C ASP A 89 12.55 17.87 -17.53
N VAL A 90 12.26 16.62 -17.89
CA VAL A 90 11.41 15.70 -17.11
C VAL A 90 11.92 15.52 -15.67
N GLU A 91 13.24 15.54 -15.45
CA GLU A 91 13.80 15.30 -14.12
C GLU A 91 13.55 16.47 -13.17
N CYS A 92 13.59 17.72 -13.67
CA CYS A 92 13.19 18.89 -12.90
C CYS A 92 11.77 18.73 -12.31
N PHE A 93 10.81 18.30 -13.13
CA PHE A 93 9.44 18.05 -12.69
C PHE A 93 9.34 16.84 -11.75
N GLU A 94 10.03 15.74 -12.04
CA GLU A 94 10.02 14.54 -11.19
C GLU A 94 10.55 14.81 -9.77
N ILE A 95 11.54 15.69 -9.63
CA ILE A 95 12.06 16.12 -8.31
C ILE A 95 10.94 16.81 -7.51
N VAL A 96 10.24 17.77 -8.13
CA VAL A 96 9.17 18.54 -7.48
C VAL A 96 7.94 17.67 -7.20
N LEU A 97 7.52 16.83 -8.15
CA LEU A 97 6.45 15.84 -7.97
C LEU A 97 6.76 14.88 -6.83
N ARG A 98 8.01 14.40 -6.73
CA ARG A 98 8.45 13.56 -5.61
C ARG A 98 8.40 14.32 -4.28
N ALA A 99 8.82 15.57 -4.25
CA ALA A 99 8.78 16.40 -3.04
C ALA A 99 7.33 16.53 -2.53
N TRP A 100 6.39 16.91 -3.40
CA TRP A 100 4.97 16.99 -3.06
C TRP A 100 4.38 15.65 -2.63
N SER A 101 4.60 14.58 -3.38
CA SER A 101 4.04 13.25 -3.04
C SER A 101 4.58 12.68 -1.72
N LYS A 102 5.76 13.12 -1.26
CA LYS A 102 6.30 12.78 0.07
C LYS A 102 5.77 13.66 1.19
N SER A 103 5.50 14.94 0.93
CA SER A 103 5.19 15.96 1.95
C SER A 103 4.01 15.64 2.87
N GLY A 104 3.01 14.89 2.39
CA GLY A 104 1.76 14.69 3.13
C GLY A 104 0.94 15.98 3.31
N ASP A 105 1.30 17.06 2.62
CA ASP A 105 0.57 18.32 2.60
C ASP A 105 -0.83 18.11 1.99
N VAL A 106 -1.82 18.84 2.50
CA VAL A 106 -3.21 18.76 2.02
C VAL A 106 -3.33 19.20 0.56
N ASP A 107 -2.50 20.15 0.12
CA ASP A 107 -2.49 20.66 -1.24
C ASP A 107 -1.75 19.72 -2.21
N ALA A 108 -0.99 18.74 -1.69
CA ALA A 108 -0.10 17.91 -2.51
C ALA A 108 -0.79 17.24 -3.71
N PRO A 109 -2.00 16.64 -3.59
CA PRO A 109 -2.66 16.00 -4.72
C PRO A 109 -2.96 16.99 -5.86
N GLU A 110 -3.54 18.14 -5.53
CA GLU A 110 -3.89 19.19 -6.50
C GLU A 110 -2.64 19.79 -7.15
N LYS A 111 -1.59 20.06 -6.36
CA LYS A 111 -0.31 20.55 -6.87
C LYS A 111 0.34 19.56 -7.82
N THR A 112 0.32 18.27 -7.51
CA THR A 112 0.88 17.25 -8.40
C THR A 112 0.09 17.07 -9.70
N GLU A 113 -1.25 17.18 -9.67
CA GLU A 113 -2.05 17.20 -10.90
C GLU A 113 -1.73 18.43 -11.76
N HIS A 114 -1.66 19.62 -11.16
CA HIS A 114 -1.29 20.84 -11.88
C HIS A 114 0.10 20.76 -12.53
N LEU A 115 1.07 20.12 -11.87
CA LEU A 115 2.40 19.91 -12.43
C LEU A 115 2.36 19.00 -13.67
N ILE A 116 1.56 17.93 -13.68
CA ILE A 116 1.39 17.10 -14.88
C ILE A 116 0.75 17.88 -16.02
N VAL A 117 -0.33 18.60 -15.75
CA VAL A 117 -1.00 19.44 -16.77
C VAL A 117 -0.01 20.47 -17.35
N TRP A 118 0.86 21.02 -16.51
CA TRP A 118 1.88 21.95 -16.97
C TRP A 118 2.96 21.28 -17.83
N MET A 119 3.42 20.08 -17.46
CA MET A 119 4.34 19.29 -18.29
C MET A 119 3.75 19.00 -19.67
N GLU A 120 2.47 18.59 -19.74
CA GLU A 120 1.77 18.33 -21.00
C GLU A 120 1.67 19.60 -21.85
N LYS A 121 1.35 20.75 -21.24
CA LYS A 121 1.30 22.03 -21.94
C LYS A 121 2.65 22.39 -22.56
N LEU A 122 3.74 22.34 -21.78
CA LEU A 122 5.09 22.66 -22.25
C LEU A 122 5.56 21.70 -23.35
N TYR A 123 5.22 20.42 -23.25
CA TYR A 123 5.51 19.44 -24.29
C TYR A 123 4.80 19.78 -25.60
N ASN A 124 3.53 20.16 -25.53
CA ASN A 124 2.74 20.60 -26.70
C ASN A 124 3.23 21.93 -27.29
N GLU A 125 3.87 22.78 -26.48
CA GLU A 125 4.54 24.01 -26.91
C GLU A 125 5.92 23.74 -27.56
N GLY A 126 6.36 22.49 -27.65
CA GLY A 126 7.59 22.09 -28.35
C GLY A 126 8.79 21.83 -27.44
N VAL A 127 8.63 21.89 -26.11
CA VAL A 127 9.69 21.51 -25.17
C VAL A 127 9.72 19.99 -25.03
N ALA A 128 10.35 19.30 -25.99
CA ALA A 128 10.34 17.84 -26.06
C ALA A 128 10.86 17.13 -24.79
N ASP A 129 11.80 17.76 -24.08
CA ASP A 129 12.49 17.16 -22.92
C ASP A 129 11.63 17.07 -21.65
N VAL A 130 10.44 17.69 -21.61
CA VAL A 130 9.53 17.65 -20.44
C VAL A 130 8.36 16.68 -20.58
N LYS A 131 8.38 15.79 -21.59
CA LYS A 131 7.31 14.80 -21.81
C LYS A 131 7.02 13.98 -20.53
N PRO A 132 5.77 13.98 -20.02
CA PRO A 132 5.38 13.14 -18.87
C PRO A 132 5.64 11.65 -19.11
N ARG A 133 5.99 10.94 -18.03
CA ARG A 133 6.25 9.48 -18.03
C ARG A 133 5.45 8.79 -16.94
N THR A 134 5.39 7.45 -16.95
CA THR A 134 4.74 6.64 -15.90
C THR A 134 5.17 7.05 -14.48
N ARG A 135 6.45 7.37 -14.28
CA ARG A 135 6.97 7.83 -12.99
C ARG A 135 6.38 9.17 -12.54
N SER A 136 6.12 10.09 -13.46
CA SER A 136 5.48 11.38 -13.18
C SER A 136 4.06 11.15 -12.64
N PHE A 137 3.27 10.32 -13.34
CA PHE A 137 1.91 9.97 -12.91
C PHE A 137 1.87 9.16 -11.61
N ASN A 138 2.82 8.25 -11.40
CA ASN A 138 2.93 7.49 -10.16
C ASN A 138 3.12 8.41 -8.94
N ALA A 139 3.83 9.53 -9.09
CA ALA A 139 3.94 10.52 -8.01
C ALA A 139 2.58 11.17 -7.68
N VAL A 140 1.77 11.49 -8.70
CA VAL A 140 0.40 12.01 -8.52
C VAL A 140 -0.49 10.98 -7.82
N LEU A 141 -0.44 9.72 -8.25
CA LEU A 141 -1.18 8.63 -7.61
C LEU A 141 -0.79 8.46 -6.14
N VAL A 142 0.50 8.54 -5.81
CA VAL A 142 0.98 8.49 -4.42
C VAL A 142 0.48 9.69 -3.62
N ALA A 143 0.49 10.89 -4.19
CA ALA A 143 -0.06 12.08 -3.52
C ALA A 143 -1.55 11.89 -3.18
N TRP A 144 -2.36 11.43 -4.14
CA TRP A 144 -3.77 11.09 -3.89
C TRP A 144 -3.95 9.96 -2.88
N SER A 145 -3.08 8.94 -2.88
CA SER A 145 -3.16 7.84 -1.92
C SER A 145 -3.00 8.25 -0.45
N LYS A 146 -2.34 9.38 -0.22
CA LYS A 146 -2.11 9.99 1.10
C LYS A 146 -3.11 11.09 1.44
N SER A 147 -3.90 11.53 0.46
CA SER A 147 -4.89 12.58 0.65
C SER A 147 -5.95 12.14 1.65
N PRO A 148 -6.35 13.01 2.60
CA PRO A 148 -7.48 12.75 3.49
C PRO A 148 -8.83 12.93 2.77
N GLU A 149 -8.83 13.42 1.53
CA GLU A 149 -10.04 13.75 0.80
C GLU A 149 -10.92 12.52 0.54
N LYS A 150 -12.24 12.70 0.75
CA LYS A 150 -13.20 11.60 0.59
C LYS A 150 -13.19 11.05 -0.83
N TYR A 151 -12.88 11.85 -1.84
CA TYR A 151 -12.91 11.46 -3.25
C TYR A 151 -11.55 11.02 -3.80
N ALA A 152 -10.52 10.92 -2.94
CA ALA A 152 -9.16 10.56 -3.34
C ALA A 152 -9.06 9.22 -4.09
N ALA A 153 -9.82 8.21 -3.64
CA ALA A 153 -9.83 6.91 -4.29
C ALA A 153 -10.43 6.94 -5.71
N GLN A 154 -11.46 7.76 -5.93
CA GLN A 154 -12.03 7.99 -7.25
C GLN A 154 -11.01 8.68 -8.16
N ARG A 155 -10.36 9.75 -7.69
CA ARG A 155 -9.37 10.48 -8.49
C ARG A 155 -8.16 9.63 -8.85
N ALA A 156 -7.65 8.84 -7.90
CA ALA A 156 -6.56 7.91 -8.18
C ALA A 156 -6.95 6.89 -9.27
N GLU A 157 -8.18 6.40 -9.27
CA GLU A 157 -8.68 5.51 -10.32
C GLU A 157 -8.88 6.23 -11.66
N ASP A 158 -9.42 7.44 -11.67
CA ASP A 158 -9.59 8.25 -12.88
C ASP A 158 -8.24 8.55 -13.55
N ILE A 159 -7.20 8.83 -12.75
CA ILE A 159 -5.83 9.04 -13.23
C ILE A 159 -5.27 7.75 -13.84
N LEU A 160 -5.47 6.60 -13.20
CA LEU A 160 -5.03 5.31 -13.77
C LEU A 160 -5.70 5.01 -15.11
N TYR A 161 -7.02 5.21 -15.22
CA TYR A 161 -7.72 5.06 -16.51
C TYR A 161 -7.25 6.11 -17.53
N HIS A 162 -6.90 7.31 -17.10
CA HIS A 162 -6.34 8.31 -18.01
C HIS A 162 -4.99 7.86 -18.58
N MET A 163 -4.09 7.35 -17.74
CA MET A 163 -2.82 6.77 -18.18
C MET A 163 -3.04 5.63 -19.18
N GLN A 164 -3.98 4.72 -18.90
CA GLN A 164 -4.33 3.62 -19.82
C GLN A 164 -4.79 4.15 -21.18
N ARG A 165 -5.70 5.12 -21.21
CA ARG A 165 -6.16 5.72 -22.48
C ARG A 165 -5.02 6.36 -23.28
N LEU A 166 -4.10 7.03 -22.59
CA LEU A 166 -2.94 7.65 -23.26
C LEU A 166 -1.99 6.58 -23.82
N TYR A 167 -1.76 5.50 -23.08
CA TYR A 167 -1.00 4.35 -23.54
C TYR A 167 -1.65 3.69 -24.77
N ASP A 168 -2.96 3.41 -24.70
CA ASP A 168 -3.73 2.82 -25.81
C ASP A 168 -3.76 3.72 -27.06
N SER A 169 -3.60 5.03 -26.88
CA SER A 169 -3.46 6.00 -27.98
C SER A 169 -2.05 6.05 -28.60
N GLY A 170 -1.12 5.22 -28.13
CA GLY A 170 0.24 5.08 -28.66
C GLY A 170 1.34 5.73 -27.82
N ASN A 171 1.04 6.26 -26.63
CA ASN A 171 2.07 6.82 -25.75
C ASN A 171 2.69 5.76 -24.84
N GLU A 172 3.67 5.01 -25.37
CA GLU A 172 4.34 3.91 -24.66
C GLU A 172 4.99 4.33 -23.33
N ASP A 173 5.43 5.59 -23.21
CA ASP A 173 6.05 6.15 -22.00
C ASP A 173 5.10 6.28 -20.80
N LEU A 174 3.79 6.12 -21.03
CA LEU A 174 2.73 6.25 -20.03
C LEU A 174 2.08 4.91 -19.67
N LYS A 175 2.67 3.79 -20.10
CA LYS A 175 2.20 2.46 -19.72
C LYS A 175 2.11 2.34 -18.19
N PRO A 176 0.92 2.12 -17.61
CA PRO A 176 0.78 1.92 -16.17
C PRO A 176 1.57 0.69 -15.73
N ASP A 177 2.25 0.80 -14.58
CA ASP A 177 3.08 -0.28 -14.03
C ASP A 177 2.48 -0.85 -12.73
N ALA A 178 3.16 -1.82 -12.12
CA ALA A 178 2.73 -2.42 -10.87
C ALA A 178 2.56 -1.40 -9.73
N ILE A 179 3.30 -0.29 -9.76
CA ILE A 179 3.16 0.80 -8.78
C ILE A 179 1.86 1.57 -9.05
N SER A 180 1.52 1.85 -10.31
CA SER A 180 0.27 2.51 -10.68
C SER A 180 -0.96 1.74 -10.18
N TYR A 181 -1.07 0.45 -10.53
CA TYR A 181 -2.16 -0.41 -10.09
C TYR A 181 -2.16 -0.60 -8.57
N GLY A 182 -1.00 -0.90 -7.99
CA GLY A 182 -0.84 -1.15 -6.56
C GLY A 182 -1.26 0.04 -5.70
N THR A 183 -0.91 1.25 -6.15
CA THR A 183 -1.28 2.50 -5.47
C THR A 183 -2.80 2.65 -5.45
N VAL A 184 -3.48 2.52 -6.59
CA VAL A 184 -4.95 2.66 -6.69
C VAL A 184 -5.70 1.61 -5.85
N VAL A 185 -5.26 0.35 -5.88
CA VAL A 185 -5.84 -0.71 -5.02
C VAL A 185 -5.65 -0.34 -3.55
N SER A 186 -4.46 0.09 -3.14
CA SER A 186 -4.20 0.48 -1.76
C SER A 186 -5.06 1.69 -1.33
N THR A 187 -5.28 2.66 -2.23
CA THR A 187 -6.13 3.83 -1.95
C THR A 187 -7.59 3.42 -1.76
N TRP A 188 -8.12 2.55 -2.63
CA TRP A 188 -9.50 2.05 -2.49
C TRP A 188 -9.71 1.26 -1.21
N THR A 189 -8.78 0.37 -0.85
CA THR A 189 -8.87 -0.46 0.36
C THR A 189 -8.77 0.37 1.65
N LYS A 190 -8.04 1.50 1.64
CA LYS A 190 -7.93 2.43 2.78
C LYS A 190 -9.04 3.48 2.84
N SER A 191 -9.79 3.69 1.75
CA SER A 191 -10.80 4.76 1.65
C SER A 191 -11.96 4.66 2.64
N GLY A 192 -12.19 3.49 3.24
CA GLY A 192 -13.34 3.22 4.12
C GLY A 192 -14.69 3.26 3.40
N LYS A 193 -14.72 3.42 2.07
CA LYS A 193 -15.97 3.42 1.29
C LYS A 193 -16.56 2.03 1.21
N GLN A 194 -17.88 1.95 1.26
CA GLN A 194 -18.61 0.68 1.16
C GLN A 194 -18.26 -0.10 -0.11
N ASN A 195 -18.16 0.58 -1.25
CA ASN A 195 -17.78 -0.04 -2.53
C ASN A 195 -16.25 -0.19 -2.72
N GLY A 196 -15.44 0.24 -1.76
CA GLY A 196 -13.97 0.22 -1.85
C GLY A 196 -13.39 -1.17 -2.13
N PRO A 197 -13.79 -2.24 -1.41
CA PRO A 197 -13.32 -3.59 -1.68
C PRO A 197 -13.63 -4.06 -3.11
N ARG A 198 -14.81 -3.72 -3.64
CA ARG A 198 -15.22 -4.08 -5.02
C ARG A 198 -14.41 -3.35 -6.07
N ARG A 199 -14.16 -2.05 -5.87
CA ARG A 199 -13.32 -1.27 -6.79
C ARG A 199 -11.88 -1.77 -6.75
N ALA A 200 -11.32 -2.02 -5.57
CA ALA A 200 -10.00 -2.62 -5.41
C ALA A 200 -9.89 -4.00 -6.10
N GLU A 201 -10.90 -4.86 -5.95
CA GLU A 201 -10.96 -6.16 -6.64
C GLU A 201 -10.96 -5.99 -8.16
N LYS A 202 -11.74 -5.04 -8.69
CA LYS A 202 -11.80 -4.77 -10.13
C LYS A 202 -10.42 -4.37 -10.68
N ILE A 203 -9.71 -3.46 -10.02
CA ILE A 203 -8.38 -3.02 -10.46
C ILE A 203 -7.35 -4.16 -10.36
N LEU A 204 -7.41 -4.98 -9.30
CA LEU A 204 -6.57 -6.17 -9.20
C LEU A 204 -6.85 -7.18 -10.32
N ARG A 205 -8.11 -7.39 -10.70
CA ARG A 205 -8.46 -8.26 -11.85
C ARG A 205 -7.92 -7.73 -13.17
N LEU A 206 -7.95 -6.42 -13.39
CA LEU A 206 -7.32 -5.84 -14.58
C LEU A 206 -5.83 -6.15 -14.62
N MET A 207 -5.12 -5.98 -13.50
CA MET A 207 -3.70 -6.30 -13.39
C MET A 207 -3.40 -7.80 -13.63
N GLU A 208 -4.25 -8.71 -13.15
CA GLU A 208 -4.15 -10.14 -13.43
C GLU A 208 -4.31 -10.45 -14.92
N ILE A 209 -5.31 -9.85 -15.57
CA ILE A 209 -5.59 -10.05 -16.99
C ILE A 209 -4.40 -9.60 -17.84
N GLU A 210 -3.83 -8.43 -17.57
CA GLU A 210 -2.64 -7.94 -18.29
C GLU A 210 -1.43 -8.86 -18.09
N CYS A 211 -1.26 -9.40 -16.87
CA CYS A 211 -0.21 -10.38 -16.58
C CYS A 211 -0.40 -11.67 -17.38
N ASP A 212 -1.64 -12.17 -17.49
CA ASP A 212 -1.97 -13.38 -18.24
C ASP A 212 -1.77 -13.20 -19.76
N TYR A 213 -1.98 -11.98 -20.27
CA TYR A 213 -1.68 -11.61 -21.67
C TYR A 213 -0.17 -11.45 -21.96
N GLY A 214 0.69 -11.69 -20.98
CA GLY A 214 2.14 -11.77 -21.16
C GLY A 214 2.91 -10.60 -20.58
N ASP A 215 2.25 -9.62 -19.96
CA ASP A 215 2.96 -8.53 -19.29
C ASP A 215 3.50 -8.96 -17.92
N SER A 216 4.67 -9.58 -17.93
CA SER A 216 5.35 -10.01 -16.71
C SER A 216 5.71 -8.87 -15.74
N THR A 217 5.69 -7.61 -16.19
CA THR A 217 5.97 -6.43 -15.34
C THR A 217 4.80 -6.12 -14.41
N LEU A 218 3.58 -6.57 -14.77
CA LEU A 218 2.35 -6.37 -14.02
C LEU A 218 1.98 -7.57 -13.12
N ARG A 219 2.94 -8.43 -12.77
CA ARG A 219 2.70 -9.55 -11.84
C ARG A 219 2.25 -9.03 -10.46
N PRO A 220 1.02 -9.37 -10.01
CA PRO A 220 0.58 -9.02 -8.66
C PRO A 220 1.46 -9.68 -7.60
N ASP A 221 1.64 -9.01 -6.47
CA ASP A 221 2.36 -9.57 -5.33
C ASP A 221 1.40 -9.98 -4.19
N VAL A 222 1.94 -10.69 -3.20
CA VAL A 222 1.17 -11.13 -2.02
C VAL A 222 0.56 -9.96 -1.24
N ILE A 223 1.21 -8.80 -1.21
CA ILE A 223 0.76 -7.62 -0.46
C ILE A 223 -0.53 -7.08 -1.09
N LEU A 224 -0.59 -7.02 -2.43
CA LEU A 224 -1.74 -6.52 -3.15
C LEU A 224 -3.00 -7.38 -2.93
N TYR A 225 -2.84 -8.71 -2.99
CA TYR A 225 -3.93 -9.64 -2.64
C TYR A 225 -4.37 -9.46 -1.19
N ASN A 226 -3.41 -9.33 -0.26
CA ASN A 226 -3.69 -9.15 1.15
C ASN A 226 -4.51 -7.87 1.41
N PHE A 227 -4.23 -6.76 0.73
CA PHE A 227 -5.05 -5.54 0.84
C PHE A 227 -6.51 -5.77 0.44
N VAL A 228 -6.76 -6.46 -0.68
CA VAL A 228 -8.14 -6.72 -1.14
C VAL A 228 -8.87 -7.70 -0.21
N ILE A 229 -8.20 -8.78 0.22
CA ILE A 229 -8.78 -9.76 1.18
C ILE A 229 -9.10 -9.07 2.51
N GLU A 230 -8.18 -8.25 3.02
CA GLU A 230 -8.39 -7.49 4.26
C GLU A 230 -9.58 -6.53 4.12
N ALA A 231 -9.68 -5.81 3.01
CA ALA A 231 -10.78 -4.89 2.75
C ALA A 231 -12.14 -5.61 2.76
N PHE A 232 -12.25 -6.79 2.14
CA PHE A 232 -13.46 -7.62 2.25
C PHE A 232 -13.69 -8.14 3.68
N SER A 233 -12.64 -8.47 4.44
CA SER A 233 -12.78 -8.95 5.82
C SER A 233 -13.33 -7.91 6.79
N LYS A 234 -13.15 -6.62 6.46
CA LYS A 234 -13.64 -5.45 7.20
C LYS A 234 -14.93 -4.86 6.63
N SER A 235 -15.40 -5.37 5.49
CA SER A 235 -16.58 -4.87 4.81
C SER A 235 -17.86 -5.34 5.50
N ASP A 236 -18.86 -4.45 5.54
CA ASP A 236 -20.22 -4.76 5.99
C ASP A 236 -21.10 -5.36 4.87
N GLU A 237 -20.55 -5.56 3.66
CA GLU A 237 -21.27 -6.21 2.56
C GLU A 237 -21.69 -7.64 2.93
N LYS A 238 -22.96 -7.96 2.62
CA LYS A 238 -23.48 -9.31 2.85
C LYS A 238 -22.68 -10.30 2.01
N PHE A 239 -22.16 -11.34 2.68
CA PHE A 239 -21.32 -12.39 2.07
C PHE A 239 -19.94 -11.95 1.59
N ALA A 240 -19.39 -10.82 2.07
CA ALA A 240 -18.02 -10.39 1.75
C ALA A 240 -16.94 -11.46 1.97
N TYR A 241 -17.16 -12.40 2.90
CA TYR A 241 -16.26 -13.54 3.09
C TYR A 241 -16.12 -14.45 1.86
N LYS A 242 -17.14 -14.54 0.99
CA LYS A 242 -17.08 -15.30 -0.26
C LYS A 242 -16.17 -14.61 -1.27
N ASP A 243 -16.19 -13.29 -1.28
CA ASP A 243 -15.35 -12.48 -2.15
C ASP A 243 -13.89 -12.52 -1.69
N ALA A 244 -13.65 -12.38 -0.39
CA ALA A 244 -12.34 -12.63 0.22
C ALA A 244 -11.79 -14.02 -0.15
N LEU A 245 -12.64 -15.06 -0.07
CA LEU A 245 -12.27 -16.42 -0.48
C LEU A 245 -12.00 -16.52 -1.99
N SER A 246 -12.79 -15.86 -2.84
CA SER A 246 -12.60 -15.81 -4.29
C SER A 246 -11.24 -15.17 -4.66
N VAL A 247 -10.88 -14.09 -3.98
CA VAL A 247 -9.57 -13.41 -4.14
C VAL A 247 -8.43 -14.35 -3.74
N LEU A 248 -8.51 -15.01 -2.58
CA LEU A 248 -7.51 -15.99 -2.14
C LEU A 248 -7.39 -17.17 -3.13
N ARG A 249 -8.51 -17.64 -3.69
CA ARG A 249 -8.50 -18.72 -4.69
C ARG A 249 -7.76 -18.30 -5.96
N ARG A 250 -7.99 -17.08 -6.45
CA ARG A 250 -7.24 -16.52 -7.59
C ARG A 250 -5.76 -16.40 -7.29
N GLN A 251 -5.39 -15.93 -6.10
CA GLN A 251 -4.00 -15.86 -5.65
C GLN A 251 -3.32 -17.25 -5.65
N ILE A 252 -3.98 -18.28 -5.12
CA ILE A 252 -3.47 -19.66 -5.14
C ILE A 252 -3.30 -20.17 -6.57
N THR A 253 -4.25 -19.88 -7.46
CA THR A 253 -4.17 -20.26 -8.88
C THR A 253 -2.97 -19.58 -9.58
N MET A 254 -2.79 -18.27 -9.39
CA MET A 254 -1.66 -17.51 -9.93
C MET A 254 -0.31 -18.01 -9.40
N TYR A 255 -0.24 -18.38 -8.11
CA TYR A 255 0.98 -18.95 -7.57
C TYR A 255 1.29 -20.32 -8.20
N ARG A 256 0.27 -21.17 -8.38
CA ARG A 256 0.41 -22.48 -9.02
C ARG A 256 0.74 -22.39 -10.52
N SER A 257 0.39 -21.31 -11.20
CA SER A 257 0.82 -21.05 -12.59
C SER A 257 2.27 -20.54 -12.69
N GLY A 258 2.99 -20.40 -11.57
CA GLY A 258 4.41 -20.05 -11.53
C GLY A 258 4.72 -18.61 -11.14
N VAL A 259 3.71 -17.81 -10.78
CA VAL A 259 3.91 -16.42 -10.32
C VAL A 259 4.34 -16.41 -8.84
N ASN A 260 5.61 -16.68 -8.58
CA ASN A 260 6.15 -16.80 -7.22
C ASN A 260 5.92 -15.55 -6.33
N LYS A 261 5.85 -14.34 -6.93
CA LYS A 261 5.61 -13.09 -6.19
C LYS A 261 4.25 -13.05 -5.46
N CYS A 262 3.25 -13.79 -5.94
CA CYS A 262 1.92 -13.82 -5.35
C CYS A 262 1.71 -14.97 -4.35
N ARG A 263 2.76 -15.72 -4.00
CA ARG A 263 2.70 -16.84 -3.06
C ARG A 263 1.87 -16.47 -1.81
N PRO A 264 0.74 -17.15 -1.55
CA PRO A 264 -0.09 -16.87 -0.38
C PRO A 264 0.71 -17.00 0.91
N ASP A 265 0.47 -16.09 1.85
CA ASP A 265 1.07 -16.12 3.17
C ASP A 265 0.02 -16.45 4.23
N ILE A 266 0.48 -16.54 5.48
CA ILE A 266 -0.43 -16.82 6.61
C ILE A 266 -1.49 -15.75 6.78
N TYR A 267 -1.18 -14.52 6.39
CA TYR A 267 -2.09 -13.39 6.50
C TYR A 267 -3.25 -13.55 5.51
N SER A 268 -3.00 -13.96 4.25
CA SER A 268 -4.04 -14.20 3.26
C SER A 268 -5.10 -15.20 3.77
N PHE A 269 -4.66 -16.35 4.29
CA PHE A 269 -5.58 -17.36 4.85
C PHE A 269 -6.29 -16.88 6.12
N THR A 270 -5.56 -16.24 7.04
CA THR A 270 -6.12 -15.79 8.32
C THR A 270 -7.17 -14.71 8.11
N SER A 271 -6.97 -13.79 7.16
CA SER A 271 -7.91 -12.73 6.80
C SER A 271 -9.21 -13.28 6.20
N VAL A 272 -9.16 -14.34 5.39
CA VAL A 272 -10.37 -15.04 4.91
C VAL A 272 -11.13 -15.72 6.06
N ILE A 273 -10.44 -16.40 6.97
CA ILE A 273 -11.07 -17.01 8.16
C ILE A 273 -11.68 -15.91 9.05
N ALA A 274 -11.01 -14.76 9.20
CA ALA A 274 -11.51 -13.61 9.94
C ALA A 274 -12.79 -13.04 9.30
N ALA A 275 -12.82 -12.90 7.97
CA ALA A 275 -14.01 -12.48 7.23
C ALA A 275 -15.20 -13.42 7.50
N CYS A 276 -14.96 -14.74 7.46
CA CYS A 276 -15.97 -15.73 7.81
C CYS A 276 -16.44 -15.58 9.27
N ALA A 277 -15.52 -15.39 10.21
CA ALA A 277 -15.81 -15.29 11.64
C ALA A 277 -16.64 -14.04 12.01
N SER A 278 -16.47 -12.96 11.24
CA SER A 278 -17.20 -11.70 11.42
C SER A 278 -18.62 -11.74 10.83
N PHE A 279 -18.93 -12.71 9.96
CA PHE A 279 -20.23 -12.83 9.29
C PHE A 279 -21.41 -12.90 10.28
N SER A 280 -22.42 -12.05 10.04
CA SER A 280 -23.57 -11.80 10.92
C SER A 280 -24.89 -12.42 10.46
N GLY A 281 -24.90 -13.23 9.39
CA GLY A 281 -26.13 -13.86 8.88
C GLY A 281 -26.73 -14.93 9.81
N HIS A 282 -27.78 -15.63 9.34
CA HIS A 282 -28.58 -16.54 10.17
C HIS A 282 -28.66 -17.98 9.63
N GLY A 283 -28.92 -18.93 10.54
CA GLY A 283 -29.22 -20.33 10.21
C GLY A 283 -28.20 -21.00 9.27
N LYS A 284 -28.68 -21.39 8.08
CA LYS A 284 -27.87 -22.06 7.04
C LYS A 284 -26.73 -21.17 6.53
N GLU A 285 -26.89 -19.84 6.52
CA GLU A 285 -25.86 -18.92 6.05
C GLU A 285 -24.62 -18.96 6.97
N ARG A 286 -24.79 -19.00 8.30
CA ARG A 286 -23.67 -19.13 9.25
C ARG A 286 -22.96 -20.46 9.09
N THR A 287 -23.72 -21.52 8.85
CA THR A 287 -23.16 -22.85 8.60
C THR A 287 -22.33 -22.86 7.31
N SER A 288 -22.77 -22.14 6.28
CA SER A 288 -22.01 -21.97 5.03
C SER A 288 -20.71 -21.20 5.25
N ALA A 289 -20.76 -20.07 5.97
CA ALA A 289 -19.56 -19.31 6.35
C ALA A 289 -18.58 -20.16 7.19
N PHE A 290 -19.10 -20.99 8.10
CA PHE A 290 -18.27 -21.88 8.90
C PHE A 290 -17.59 -22.96 8.05
N LYS A 291 -18.31 -23.54 7.07
CA LYS A 291 -17.73 -24.50 6.12
C LYS A 291 -16.63 -23.86 5.28
N ALA A 292 -16.81 -22.62 4.84
CA ALA A 292 -15.79 -21.87 4.12
C ALA A 292 -14.53 -21.63 4.98
N ALA A 293 -14.71 -21.24 6.26
CA ALA A 293 -13.60 -21.09 7.20
C ALA A 293 -12.83 -22.40 7.41
N VAL A 294 -13.55 -23.52 7.62
CA VAL A 294 -12.96 -24.86 7.76
C VAL A 294 -12.18 -25.26 6.50
N ALA A 295 -12.76 -25.09 5.32
CA ALA A 295 -12.09 -25.43 4.07
C ALA A 295 -10.79 -24.63 3.87
N THR A 296 -10.82 -23.33 4.20
CA THR A 296 -9.65 -22.45 4.15
C THR A 296 -8.58 -22.89 5.16
N PHE A 297 -8.99 -23.24 6.39
CA PHE A 297 -8.08 -23.71 7.43
C PHE A 297 -7.47 -25.08 7.10
N ASP A 298 -8.26 -26.03 6.58
CA ASP A 298 -7.79 -27.35 6.17
C ASP A 298 -6.84 -27.26 4.95
N GLU A 299 -7.06 -26.31 4.04
CA GLU A 299 -6.14 -26.02 2.93
C GLU A 299 -4.80 -25.44 3.43
N LEU A 300 -4.85 -24.49 4.38
CA LEU A 300 -3.66 -23.98 5.05
C LEU A 300 -2.87 -25.09 5.77
N LEU A 301 -3.56 -26.03 6.43
CA LEU A 301 -2.92 -27.17 7.10
C LEU A 301 -2.23 -28.15 6.14
N LYS A 302 -2.69 -28.22 4.89
CA LYS A 302 -2.12 -29.07 3.84
C LYS A 302 -1.09 -28.34 2.99
N SER A 303 -0.90 -27.04 3.22
CA SER A 303 0.05 -26.24 2.45
C SER A 303 1.48 -26.65 2.80
N GLU A 304 2.31 -26.81 1.78
CA GLU A 304 3.75 -27.11 1.92
C GLU A 304 4.58 -25.86 2.21
N TYR A 305 3.99 -24.68 2.00
CA TYR A 305 4.71 -23.42 1.95
C TYR A 305 4.28 -22.43 3.02
N VAL A 306 3.23 -22.72 3.78
CA VAL A 306 2.77 -21.90 4.90
C VAL A 306 2.14 -22.77 5.98
N SER A 307 2.39 -22.46 7.25
CA SER A 307 1.85 -23.18 8.40
C SER A 307 1.05 -22.23 9.30
N PRO A 308 -0.06 -22.65 9.94
CA PRO A 308 -0.81 -21.80 10.87
C PRO A 308 0.02 -21.31 12.06
N ASN A 309 -0.38 -20.16 12.62
CA ASN A 309 0.17 -19.60 13.85
C ASN A 309 -0.92 -19.43 14.93
N HIS A 310 -0.54 -18.87 16.08
CA HIS A 310 -1.45 -18.60 17.20
C HIS A 310 -2.65 -17.71 16.81
N VAL A 311 -2.46 -16.72 15.94
CA VAL A 311 -3.55 -15.86 15.42
C VAL A 311 -4.51 -16.65 14.56
N THR A 312 -4.03 -17.52 13.67
CA THR A 312 -4.88 -18.37 12.83
C THR A 312 -5.72 -19.30 13.69
N TYR A 313 -5.12 -19.99 14.67
CA TYR A 313 -5.86 -20.85 15.60
C TYR A 313 -6.90 -20.06 16.40
N GLY A 314 -6.53 -18.88 16.93
CA GLY A 314 -7.46 -18.00 17.64
C GLY A 314 -8.62 -17.53 16.76
N THR A 315 -8.35 -17.20 15.50
CA THR A 315 -9.35 -16.76 14.52
C THR A 315 -10.28 -17.91 14.12
N MET A 316 -9.77 -19.12 13.95
CA MET A 316 -10.59 -20.30 13.69
C MET A 316 -11.48 -20.64 14.89
N MET A 317 -10.96 -20.51 16.13
CA MET A 317 -11.78 -20.67 17.35
C MET A 317 -12.87 -19.60 17.46
N LYS A 318 -12.56 -18.34 17.10
CA LYS A 318 -13.57 -17.27 16.98
C LYS A 318 -14.68 -17.65 15.99
N ALA A 319 -14.32 -18.20 14.83
CA ALA A 319 -15.29 -18.69 13.85
C ALA A 319 -16.19 -19.79 14.42
N THR A 320 -15.62 -20.77 15.14
CA THR A 320 -16.37 -21.82 15.85
C THR A 320 -17.33 -21.25 16.89
N ALA A 321 -16.88 -20.27 17.70
CA ALA A 321 -17.68 -19.66 18.75
C ALA A 321 -18.86 -18.83 18.21
N ARG A 322 -18.63 -18.06 17.14
CA ARG A 322 -19.63 -17.14 16.58
C ARG A 322 -20.59 -17.81 15.61
N LEU A 323 -20.13 -18.71 14.73
CA LEU A 323 -20.94 -19.22 13.63
C LEU A 323 -21.76 -20.46 13.99
N LEU A 324 -21.31 -21.25 14.97
CA LEU A 324 -22.01 -22.47 15.37
C LEU A 324 -22.89 -22.26 16.61
N PRO A 325 -24.11 -22.83 16.68
CA PRO A 325 -24.95 -22.74 17.87
C PRO A 325 -24.29 -23.35 19.11
N LEU A 326 -24.44 -22.72 20.28
CA LEU A 326 -23.87 -23.13 21.58
C LEU A 326 -24.12 -24.60 21.92
N ARG A 327 -25.35 -25.09 21.67
CA ARG A 327 -25.77 -26.47 21.99
C ARG A 327 -25.51 -27.48 20.87
N SER A 328 -24.89 -27.07 19.78
CA SER A 328 -24.66 -27.98 18.65
C SER A 328 -23.51 -28.96 18.94
N GLN A 329 -23.72 -30.25 18.64
CA GLN A 329 -22.67 -31.26 18.71
C GLN A 329 -21.47 -30.92 17.81
N LEU A 330 -21.73 -30.27 16.67
CA LEU A 330 -20.71 -29.79 15.75
C LEU A 330 -19.76 -28.78 16.41
N ARG A 331 -20.29 -27.82 17.18
CA ARG A 331 -19.48 -26.85 17.94
C ARG A 331 -18.61 -27.55 18.97
N ARG A 332 -19.17 -28.50 19.73
CA ARG A 332 -18.42 -29.27 20.74
C ARG A 332 -17.27 -30.05 20.09
N LYS A 333 -17.55 -30.75 18.98
CA LYS A 333 -16.55 -31.52 18.22
C LYS A 333 -15.42 -30.64 17.70
N TRP A 334 -15.74 -29.51 17.07
CA TRP A 334 -14.72 -28.60 16.53
C TRP A 334 -13.92 -27.90 17.62
N THR A 335 -14.56 -27.52 18.72
CA THR A 335 -13.88 -26.91 19.88
C THR A 335 -12.81 -27.85 20.43
N LYS A 336 -13.17 -29.13 20.64
CA LYS A 336 -12.23 -30.17 21.09
C LYS A 336 -11.11 -30.40 20.07
N LYS A 337 -11.46 -30.59 18.79
CA LYS A 337 -10.49 -30.81 17.70
C LYS A 337 -9.47 -29.66 17.60
N LEU A 338 -9.93 -28.42 17.63
CA LEU A 338 -9.05 -27.25 17.57
C LEU A 338 -8.16 -27.13 18.81
N PHE A 339 -8.68 -27.44 20.00
CA PHE A 339 -7.91 -27.43 21.24
C PHE A 339 -6.79 -28.47 21.23
N GLU A 340 -7.10 -29.72 20.90
CA GLU A 340 -6.11 -30.80 20.84
C GLU A 340 -5.01 -30.47 19.83
N LYS A 341 -5.40 -29.95 18.65
CA LYS A 341 -4.46 -29.57 17.62
C LYS A 341 -3.61 -28.35 17.99
N SER A 342 -4.21 -27.28 18.51
CA SER A 342 -3.45 -26.10 18.93
C SER A 342 -2.51 -26.40 20.10
N SER A 343 -2.92 -27.28 21.02
CA SER A 343 -2.08 -27.75 22.12
C SER A 343 -0.89 -28.57 21.64
N LYS A 344 -1.11 -29.47 20.68
CA LYS A 344 -0.03 -30.26 20.04
C LYS A 344 0.94 -29.36 19.28
N ASP A 345 0.41 -28.40 18.52
CA ASP A 345 1.21 -27.50 17.69
C ASP A 345 1.86 -26.37 18.52
N GLY A 346 1.49 -26.21 19.80
CA GLY A 346 2.08 -25.23 20.71
C GLY A 346 1.58 -23.78 20.54
N TYR A 347 0.35 -23.61 20.05
CA TYR A 347 -0.25 -22.33 19.67
C TYR A 347 -1.47 -21.92 20.54
N VAL A 348 -1.54 -22.39 21.78
CA VAL A 348 -2.59 -22.00 22.74
C VAL A 348 -2.29 -20.62 23.30
N GLY A 349 -2.63 -19.57 22.55
CA GLY A 349 -2.48 -18.17 22.96
C GLY A 349 -3.70 -17.59 23.69
N ASP A 350 -3.56 -16.35 24.14
CA ASP A 350 -4.58 -15.57 24.83
C ASP A 350 -5.85 -15.40 24.00
N MET A 351 -5.71 -15.08 22.71
CA MET A 351 -6.84 -14.95 21.79
C MET A 351 -7.61 -16.27 21.70
N PHE A 352 -6.89 -17.39 21.58
CA PHE A 352 -7.48 -18.71 21.49
C PHE A 352 -8.28 -19.06 22.75
N LEU A 353 -7.71 -18.83 23.93
CA LEU A 353 -8.36 -19.12 25.21
C LEU A 353 -9.60 -18.26 25.45
N SER A 354 -9.56 -16.98 25.05
CA SER A 354 -10.72 -16.09 25.15
C SER A 354 -11.90 -16.65 24.35
N TRP A 355 -11.66 -17.02 23.08
CA TRP A 355 -12.71 -17.60 22.24
C TRP A 355 -13.06 -19.04 22.64
N LEU A 356 -12.16 -19.79 23.25
CA LEU A 356 -12.44 -21.12 23.80
C LEU A 356 -13.46 -21.05 24.93
N LYS A 357 -13.37 -20.04 25.82
CA LYS A 357 -14.37 -19.81 26.89
C LYS A 357 -15.74 -19.52 26.32
N GLU A 358 -15.81 -18.72 25.26
CA GLU A 358 -17.06 -18.46 24.56
C GLU A 358 -17.56 -19.72 23.85
N ALA A 359 -16.67 -20.49 23.21
CA ALA A 359 -17.00 -21.68 22.43
C ALA A 359 -17.50 -22.86 23.29
N ALA A 360 -16.94 -23.07 24.47
CA ALA A 360 -17.18 -24.23 25.33
C ALA A 360 -18.13 -23.92 26.50
N SER A 361 -18.89 -24.91 26.96
CA SER A 361 -19.56 -24.81 28.27
C SER A 361 -18.51 -24.81 29.40
N PRO A 362 -18.81 -24.27 30.60
CA PRO A 362 -17.86 -24.24 31.71
C PRO A 362 -17.27 -25.61 32.05
N LYS A 363 -18.10 -26.68 32.02
CA LYS A 363 -17.65 -28.07 32.22
C LYS A 363 -16.67 -28.50 31.12
N HIS A 364 -17.02 -28.27 29.85
CA HIS A 364 -16.18 -28.66 28.73
C HIS A 364 -14.87 -27.86 28.66
N TYR A 365 -14.89 -26.58 29.04
CA TYR A 365 -13.69 -25.76 29.19
C TYR A 365 -12.77 -26.33 30.27
N HIS A 366 -13.33 -26.69 31.43
CA HIS A 366 -12.57 -27.28 32.54
C HIS A 366 -11.97 -28.63 32.16
N GLU A 367 -12.71 -29.48 31.45
CA GLU A 367 -12.23 -30.75 30.91
C GLU A 367 -11.03 -30.56 29.98
N LEU A 368 -11.15 -29.66 28.98
CA LEU A 368 -10.08 -29.41 28.00
C LEU A 368 -8.82 -28.83 28.64
N THR A 369 -8.98 -27.83 29.51
CA THR A 369 -7.86 -27.16 30.17
C THR A 369 -7.32 -27.92 31.39
N ARG A 370 -7.93 -29.04 31.77
CA ARG A 370 -7.65 -29.79 33.01
C ARG A 370 -7.68 -28.88 34.25
N GLY A 371 -8.62 -27.93 34.26
CA GLY A 371 -8.77 -26.92 35.31
C GLY A 371 -7.64 -25.89 35.43
N ARG A 372 -6.67 -25.87 34.51
CA ARG A 372 -5.53 -24.96 34.58
C ARG A 372 -5.93 -23.53 34.25
N ARG A 373 -5.42 -22.58 35.04
CA ARG A 373 -5.59 -21.15 34.80
C ARG A 373 -4.68 -20.69 33.67
N ARG A 374 -5.05 -19.60 33.00
CA ARG A 374 -4.30 -18.96 31.89
C ARG A 374 -2.80 -18.80 32.16
N GLN A 375 -2.42 -18.49 33.40
CA GLN A 375 -1.03 -18.27 33.82
C GLN A 375 -0.22 -19.57 34.01
N ASN A 376 -0.90 -20.73 34.14
CA ASN A 376 -0.31 -22.02 34.52
C ASN A 376 -0.52 -23.08 33.42
N LEU A 377 -0.58 -22.64 32.16
CA LEU A 377 -0.67 -23.56 31.03
C LEU A 377 0.69 -24.26 30.81
N PRO A 378 0.69 -25.54 30.37
CA PRO A 378 1.93 -26.23 30.01
C PRO A 378 2.75 -25.41 29.01
N PRO A 379 4.07 -25.26 29.21
CA PRO A 379 4.94 -24.59 28.24
C PRO A 379 4.84 -25.21 26.84
N GLU A 380 4.61 -26.52 26.75
CA GLU A 380 4.41 -27.23 25.48
C GLU A 380 3.22 -26.70 24.67
N TRP A 381 2.15 -26.23 25.34
CA TRP A 381 0.96 -25.72 24.67
C TRP A 381 1.15 -24.28 24.19
N THR A 382 2.11 -23.55 24.74
CA THR A 382 2.35 -22.14 24.46
C THR A 382 3.70 -21.86 23.79
N ARG A 383 4.50 -22.90 23.52
CA ARG A 383 5.90 -22.80 23.03
C ARG A 383 6.09 -21.96 21.76
N ASN A 384 5.07 -21.88 20.91
CA ASN A 384 5.11 -21.15 19.64
C ASN A 384 4.23 -19.88 19.64
N VAL A 385 3.74 -19.46 20.81
CA VAL A 385 2.92 -18.25 20.97
C VAL A 385 3.83 -17.03 21.04
N ILE A 386 3.67 -16.11 20.08
CA ILE A 386 4.39 -14.83 20.03
C ILE A 386 3.39 -13.73 20.34
N GLU A 387 3.11 -13.52 21.63
CA GLU A 387 2.22 -12.45 22.10
C GLU A 387 3.04 -11.34 22.75
N ARG A 388 2.74 -10.07 22.40
CA ARG A 388 3.28 -8.92 23.12
C ARG A 388 2.69 -8.96 24.54
N ARG A 389 3.44 -9.51 25.49
CA ARG A 389 3.07 -9.43 26.90
C ARG A 389 3.00 -7.94 27.26
N PRO A 390 1.90 -7.43 27.81
CA PRO A 390 1.91 -6.08 28.37
C PRO A 390 3.02 -6.03 29.40
N VAL A 391 3.93 -5.06 29.24
CA VAL A 391 4.92 -4.71 30.28
C VAL A 391 4.10 -4.48 31.54
N LYS A 392 4.30 -5.30 32.57
CA LYS A 392 3.70 -5.04 33.88
C LYS A 392 4.20 -3.66 34.31
N LYS A 393 3.29 -2.68 34.36
CA LYS A 393 3.53 -1.41 35.06
C LYS A 393 3.55 -1.68 36.56
#